data_AF-A0A8J4PSY9-F1
#
_entry.id   AF-A0A8J4PSY9-F1
#
_cell.length_a   1.000
_cell.length_b   1.000
_cell.length_c   1.000
_cell.angle_alpha   90.00
_cell.angle_beta   90.00
_cell.angle_gamma   90.00
#
_symmetry.space_group_name_H-M   'P 1'
#
loop_
_entity.id
_entity.type
_entity.pdbx_description
1 polymer ?
#
loop_
_entity_poly.entity_id
_entity_poly.type
_entity_poly.pdbx_seq_one_letter_code
_entity_poly.pdbx_strand_id
1 'polypeptide(L)'
;MANSAEPESCYCDPSVARGFDCHEAGCRAYASVYFIFFLAITIESGRRLWFLRKNYKTAPFISLSQLCGGGLFFTIRHILLLAKVQEKFSLGFFLLFGVAFIISSYLWILIVWCNIIIQVNFSKGVQRVLPWVRYLIVFLNIALFIGFIIGVAIYWDWRATNIWIAVYVAIEAVLFFSFGYTIWKDYKDIGNISANGKMAEQTYKKVKKITKLSVYAIVSSILVAIFLWIGSMWKFKSDSQKVLYLFIQRFTLILMMVSMLVCLTLPSDDPVANDGSPSPTGSSKFNTKMKDLAFSKGDDDDDEEKGQVEEIGQSNSSVENISGQSNT
;
A
#
# COMPACT_ATOMS: atom_id res chain seq x y z
N MET A 1 37.81 3.76 -50.56
CA MET A 1 37.48 3.93 -49.13
C MET A 1 36.01 3.57 -48.99
N ALA A 2 35.66 2.53 -48.24
CA ALA A 2 34.26 2.18 -48.02
C ALA A 2 33.69 3.13 -46.97
N ASN A 3 32.58 3.80 -47.28
CA ASN A 3 31.80 4.49 -46.27
C ASN A 3 31.20 3.42 -45.35
N SER A 4 31.84 3.18 -44.21
CA SER A 4 31.22 2.45 -43.11
C SER A 4 30.08 3.32 -42.58
N ALA A 5 28.88 3.10 -43.12
CA ALA A 5 27.66 3.67 -42.56
C ALA A 5 27.65 3.33 -41.07
N GLU A 6 27.54 4.35 -40.22
CA GLU A 6 27.38 4.09 -38.79
C GLU A 6 26.16 3.19 -38.61
N PRO A 7 26.27 2.08 -37.86
CA PRO A 7 25.16 1.14 -37.71
C PRO A 7 23.97 1.90 -37.10
N GLU A 8 22.83 1.88 -37.79
CA GLU A 8 21.65 2.67 -37.41
C GLU A 8 21.33 2.46 -35.92
N SER A 9 21.49 3.53 -35.14
CA SER A 9 21.45 3.44 -33.67
C SER A 9 20.06 3.04 -33.20
N CYS A 10 19.86 1.75 -32.93
CA CYS A 10 18.49 1.27 -32.93
C CYS A 10 17.64 1.76 -31.75
N TYR A 11 16.37 1.97 -32.11
CA TYR A 11 15.29 2.46 -31.30
C TYR A 11 14.59 1.36 -30.50
N CYS A 12 15.22 0.95 -29.41
CA CYS A 12 14.57 0.17 -28.34
C CYS A 12 14.81 0.83 -26.99
N ASP A 13 13.99 0.45 -26.00
CA ASP A 13 14.05 0.96 -24.63
C ASP A 13 15.50 0.88 -24.07
N PRO A 14 16.12 2.00 -23.67
CA PRO A 14 17.53 2.06 -23.28
C PRO A 14 17.84 1.39 -21.94
N SER A 15 16.84 0.80 -21.26
CA SER A 15 17.07 -0.06 -20.07
C SER A 15 17.64 -1.43 -20.42
N VAL A 16 17.77 -1.79 -21.71
CA VAL A 16 18.53 -2.96 -22.15
C VAL A 16 19.68 -2.53 -23.07
N ALA A 17 20.81 -3.23 -23.00
CA ALA A 17 21.97 -2.95 -23.84
C ALA A 17 21.61 -3.03 -25.33
N ARG A 18 21.98 -1.99 -26.10
CA ARG A 18 21.77 -1.91 -27.56
C ARG A 18 22.39 -3.14 -28.24
N GLY A 19 21.61 -3.83 -29.07
CA GLY A 19 22.10 -4.88 -29.97
C GLY A 19 22.43 -4.32 -31.35
N PHE A 20 22.98 -5.18 -32.20
CA PHE A 20 23.24 -4.87 -33.61
C PHE A 20 22.03 -5.22 -34.51
N ASP A 21 21.25 -6.25 -34.16
CA ASP A 21 20.14 -6.80 -34.98
C ASP A 21 18.77 -6.48 -34.36
N CYS A 22 18.26 -5.30 -34.63
CA CYS A 22 17.19 -4.72 -33.83
C CYS A 22 15.77 -4.92 -34.39
N HIS A 23 14.85 -5.36 -33.53
CA HIS A 23 13.48 -5.71 -33.90
C HIS A 23 12.50 -4.52 -33.73
N GLU A 24 12.60 -3.48 -34.57
CA GLU A 24 11.84 -2.22 -34.43
C GLU A 24 10.32 -2.44 -34.21
N ALA A 25 9.69 -3.32 -34.99
CA ALA A 25 8.27 -3.64 -34.85
C ALA A 25 7.91 -4.14 -33.44
N GLY A 26 8.83 -4.86 -32.79
CA GLY A 26 8.66 -5.36 -31.42
C GLY A 26 8.78 -4.25 -30.38
N CYS A 27 9.73 -3.33 -30.56
CA CYS A 27 9.91 -2.17 -29.68
C CYS A 27 8.77 -1.14 -29.83
N ARG A 28 8.23 -0.95 -31.04
CA ARG A 28 7.01 -0.15 -31.28
C ARG A 28 5.76 -0.80 -30.68
N ALA A 29 5.61 -2.12 -30.79
CA ALA A 29 4.51 -2.86 -30.16
C ALA A 29 4.58 -2.75 -28.63
N TYR A 30 5.76 -2.96 -28.04
CA TYR A 30 6.03 -2.73 -26.62
C TYR A 30 5.61 -1.31 -26.19
N ALA A 31 6.10 -0.28 -26.89
CA ALA A 31 5.81 1.10 -26.56
C ALA A 31 4.29 1.41 -26.58
N SER A 32 3.60 0.94 -27.62
CA SER A 32 2.16 1.16 -27.82
C SER A 32 1.30 0.43 -26.79
N VAL A 33 1.60 -0.84 -26.51
CA VAL A 33 0.82 -1.66 -25.56
C VAL A 33 0.92 -1.10 -24.15
N TYR A 34 2.13 -0.81 -23.68
CA TYR A 34 2.32 -0.30 -22.33
C TYR A 34 1.89 1.17 -22.17
N PHE A 35 1.98 1.99 -23.21
CA PHE A 35 1.35 3.32 -23.22
C PHE A 35 -0.13 3.24 -22.82
N ILE A 36 -0.91 2.35 -23.44
CA ILE A 36 -2.35 2.20 -23.15
C ILE A 36 -2.57 1.76 -21.68
N PHE A 37 -1.82 0.77 -21.19
CA PHE A 37 -1.97 0.30 -19.82
C PHE A 37 -1.58 1.35 -18.77
N PHE A 38 -0.45 2.04 -18.94
CA PHE A 38 -0.03 3.08 -18.01
C PHE A 38 -0.96 4.31 -18.06
N LEU A 39 -1.47 4.69 -19.24
CA LEU A 39 -2.45 5.75 -19.38
C LEU A 39 -3.77 5.39 -18.65
N ALA A 40 -4.28 4.17 -18.83
CA ALA A 40 -5.49 3.70 -18.15
C ALA A 40 -5.34 3.72 -16.62
N ILE A 41 -4.19 3.28 -16.09
CA ILE A 41 -3.89 3.33 -14.65
C ILE A 41 -3.79 4.79 -14.16
N THR A 42 -3.18 5.68 -14.94
CA THR A 42 -3.07 7.11 -14.61
C THR A 42 -4.44 7.77 -14.53
N ILE A 43 -5.33 7.51 -15.50
CA ILE A 43 -6.69 8.04 -15.53
C ILE A 43 -7.52 7.49 -14.35
N GLU A 44 -7.48 6.19 -14.09
CA GLU A 44 -8.26 5.56 -13.02
C GLU A 44 -7.78 5.97 -11.62
N SER A 45 -6.47 6.07 -11.41
CA SER A 45 -5.90 6.58 -10.15
C SER A 45 -6.22 8.06 -9.95
N GLY A 46 -6.07 8.90 -10.99
CA GLY A 46 -6.47 10.31 -10.96
C GLY A 46 -7.96 10.52 -10.69
N ARG A 47 -8.83 9.68 -11.29
CA ARG A 47 -10.28 9.68 -11.02
C ARG A 47 -10.59 9.39 -9.55
N ARG A 48 -9.96 8.36 -8.96
CA ARG A 48 -10.11 8.03 -7.52
C ARG A 48 -9.57 9.14 -6.63
N LEU A 49 -8.44 9.74 -7.01
CA LEU A 49 -7.84 10.86 -6.29
C LEU A 49 -8.77 12.08 -6.25
N TRP A 50 -9.45 12.37 -7.37
CA TRP A 50 -10.45 13.44 -7.45
C TRP A 50 -11.62 13.22 -6.48
N PHE A 51 -12.12 11.99 -6.33
CA PHE A 51 -13.14 11.67 -5.32
C PHE A 51 -12.61 11.82 -3.88
N LEU A 52 -11.35 11.42 -3.63
CA LEU A 52 -10.72 11.53 -2.31
C LEU A 52 -10.15 12.91 -1.97
N ARG A 53 -10.29 13.93 -2.83
CA ARG A 53 -9.64 15.25 -2.64
C ARG A 53 -9.95 15.96 -1.31
N LYS A 54 -11.12 15.70 -0.70
CA LYS A 54 -11.47 16.23 0.63
C LYS A 54 -10.61 15.62 1.76
N ASN A 55 -10.08 14.42 1.54
CA ASN A 55 -9.33 13.60 2.49
C ASN A 55 -7.83 13.56 2.17
N TYR A 56 -7.26 14.66 1.67
CA TYR A 56 -5.89 14.71 1.13
C TYR A 56 -4.77 14.33 2.12
N LYS A 57 -5.02 14.45 3.44
CA LYS A 57 -4.07 14.05 4.49
C LYS A 57 -4.06 12.54 4.80
N THR A 58 -4.90 11.75 4.14
CA THR A 58 -5.05 10.32 4.45
C THR A 58 -4.07 9.46 3.66
N ALA A 59 -3.58 8.37 4.28
CA ALA A 59 -2.66 7.43 3.64
C ALA A 59 -3.17 6.86 2.28
N PRO A 60 -4.47 6.54 2.08
CA PRO A 60 -4.98 6.13 0.77
C PRO A 60 -4.86 7.23 -0.30
N PHE A 61 -5.04 8.50 0.05
CA PHE A 61 -4.86 9.62 -0.88
C PHE A 61 -3.40 9.78 -1.29
N ILE A 62 -2.46 9.68 -0.33
CA ILE A 62 -1.02 9.77 -0.62
C ILE A 62 -0.59 8.61 -1.52
N SER A 63 -1.00 7.38 -1.19
CA SER A 63 -0.76 6.19 -2.00
C SER A 63 -1.30 6.34 -3.43
N LEU A 64 -2.57 6.76 -3.60
CA LEU A 64 -3.16 7.01 -4.92
C LEU A 64 -2.47 8.15 -5.69
N SER A 65 -2.01 9.21 -4.99
CA SER A 65 -1.26 10.31 -5.62
C SER A 65 0.04 9.80 -6.22
N GLN A 66 0.74 8.95 -5.49
CA GLN A 66 1.98 8.34 -5.93
C GLN A 66 1.75 7.30 -7.03
N LEU A 67 0.69 6.49 -6.95
CA LEU A 67 0.31 5.57 -8.03
C LEU A 67 -0.01 6.31 -9.34
N CYS A 68 -0.71 7.44 -9.24
CA CYS A 68 -0.98 8.34 -10.35
C CYS A 68 0.31 8.97 -10.90
N GLY A 69 1.21 9.42 -10.02
CA GLY A 69 2.53 9.94 -10.40
C GLY A 69 3.39 8.91 -11.13
N GLY A 70 3.46 7.69 -10.60
CA GLY A 70 4.17 6.57 -11.24
C GLY A 70 3.59 6.23 -12.61
N GLY A 71 2.26 6.11 -12.70
CA GLY A 71 1.55 5.91 -13.98
C GLY A 71 1.83 7.03 -14.99
N LEU A 72 1.81 8.29 -14.55
CA LEU A 72 2.08 9.45 -15.41
C LEU A 72 3.53 9.44 -15.93
N PHE A 73 4.50 9.17 -15.06
CA PHE A 73 5.92 9.05 -15.42
C PHE A 73 6.13 7.95 -16.47
N PHE A 74 5.51 6.78 -16.29
CA PHE A 74 5.54 5.74 -17.30
C PHE A 74 4.79 6.12 -18.58
N THR A 75 3.65 6.81 -18.50
CA THR A 75 2.90 7.29 -19.68
C THR A 75 3.76 8.24 -20.51
N ILE A 76 4.38 9.25 -19.88
CA ILE A 76 5.30 10.19 -20.53
C ILE A 76 6.49 9.45 -21.14
N ARG A 77 7.11 8.51 -20.41
CA ARG A 77 8.19 7.67 -20.95
C ARG A 77 7.77 6.90 -22.19
N HIS A 78 6.56 6.35 -22.24
CA HIS A 78 6.08 5.61 -23.40
C HIS A 78 5.71 6.54 -24.57
N ILE A 79 5.31 7.79 -24.32
CA ILE A 79 5.19 8.83 -25.37
C ILE A 79 6.58 9.13 -25.97
N LEU A 80 7.63 9.30 -25.14
CA LEU A 80 9.01 9.48 -25.63
C LEU A 80 9.51 8.25 -26.41
N LEU A 81 9.11 7.04 -25.98
CA LEU A 81 9.32 5.75 -26.68
C LEU A 81 8.34 5.49 -27.85
N LEU A 82 7.50 6.47 -28.21
CA LEU A 82 6.80 6.51 -29.50
C LEU A 82 7.31 7.65 -30.40
N ALA A 83 7.78 8.75 -29.80
CA ALA A 83 8.29 9.95 -30.47
C ALA A 83 9.77 9.88 -30.93
N LYS A 84 10.36 8.67 -30.97
CA LYS A 84 11.76 8.41 -31.39
C LYS A 84 12.86 9.13 -30.58
N VAL A 85 12.58 9.52 -29.33
CA VAL A 85 13.55 10.16 -28.43
C VAL A 85 14.62 9.16 -27.98
N GLN A 86 15.89 9.49 -28.21
CA GLN A 86 17.04 8.64 -27.86
C GLN A 86 17.76 9.01 -26.55
N GLU A 87 17.34 10.09 -25.88
CA GLU A 87 18.01 10.62 -24.70
C GLU A 87 17.91 9.64 -23.51
N LYS A 88 19.03 8.98 -23.19
CA LYS A 88 19.10 7.97 -22.12
C LYS A 88 18.77 8.56 -20.74
N PHE A 89 19.16 9.80 -20.48
CA PHE A 89 18.96 10.45 -19.17
C PHE A 89 17.49 10.66 -18.87
N SER A 90 16.78 11.42 -19.71
CA SER A 90 15.33 11.67 -19.57
C SER A 90 14.53 10.37 -19.49
N LEU A 91 14.79 9.41 -20.38
CA LEU A 91 14.13 8.10 -20.33
C LEU A 91 14.42 7.41 -18.99
N GLY A 92 15.69 7.31 -18.58
CA GLY A 92 16.11 6.73 -17.31
C GLY A 92 15.40 7.37 -16.11
N PHE A 93 15.42 8.70 -16.02
CA PHE A 93 14.72 9.48 -14.99
C PHE A 93 13.24 9.09 -14.88
N PHE A 94 12.49 9.07 -16.00
CA PHE A 94 11.07 8.70 -15.96
C PHE A 94 10.83 7.25 -15.52
N LEU A 95 11.73 6.31 -15.85
CA LEU A 95 11.64 4.93 -15.35
C LEU A 95 11.92 4.84 -13.85
N LEU A 96 13.03 5.43 -13.38
CA LEU A 96 13.47 5.27 -12.00
C LEU A 96 12.50 5.95 -11.03
N PHE A 97 12.11 7.20 -11.31
CA PHE A 97 11.07 7.86 -10.51
C PHE A 97 9.70 7.20 -10.68
N GLY A 98 9.36 6.71 -11.87
CA GLY A 98 8.14 5.93 -12.09
C GLY A 98 8.07 4.69 -11.17
N VAL A 99 9.15 3.92 -11.07
CA VAL A 99 9.26 2.78 -10.15
C VAL A 99 9.26 3.24 -8.68
N ALA A 100 10.01 4.31 -8.34
CA ALA A 100 10.06 4.85 -6.98
C ALA A 100 8.67 5.25 -6.46
N PHE A 101 7.87 5.92 -7.29
CA PHE A 101 6.49 6.27 -6.97
C PHE A 101 5.58 5.04 -6.77
N ILE A 102 5.78 3.97 -7.55
CA ILE A 102 4.99 2.74 -7.42
C ILE A 102 5.33 1.99 -6.11
N ILE A 103 6.62 1.83 -5.78
CA ILE A 103 7.08 1.25 -4.51
C ILE A 103 6.58 2.11 -3.34
N SER A 104 6.79 3.43 -3.40
CA SER A 104 6.30 4.35 -2.37
C SER A 104 4.78 4.25 -2.15
N SER A 105 3.99 4.15 -3.24
CA SER A 105 2.55 3.89 -3.16
C SER A 105 2.23 2.61 -2.38
N TYR A 106 3.01 1.54 -2.57
CA TYR A 106 2.87 0.26 -1.85
C TYR A 106 3.20 0.37 -0.36
N LEU A 107 4.29 1.05 -0.03
CA LEU A 107 4.63 1.37 1.36
C LEU A 107 3.49 2.18 2.03
N TRP A 108 2.85 3.12 1.33
CA TRP A 108 1.68 3.81 1.88
C TRP A 108 0.44 2.92 2.03
N ILE A 109 0.24 1.90 1.18
CA ILE A 109 -0.78 0.86 1.43
C ILE A 109 -0.49 0.14 2.75
N LEU A 110 0.77 -0.24 3.04
CA LEU A 110 1.13 -0.88 4.31
C LEU A 110 0.78 0.00 5.53
N ILE A 111 0.87 1.34 5.42
CA ILE A 111 0.41 2.26 6.48
C ILE A 111 -1.13 2.23 6.63
N VAL A 112 -1.88 2.16 5.52
CA VAL A 112 -3.35 1.97 5.58
C VAL A 112 -3.70 0.67 6.32
N TRP A 113 -2.97 -0.41 6.04
CA TRP A 113 -3.16 -1.70 6.70
C TRP A 113 -2.82 -1.63 8.19
N CYS A 114 -1.71 -0.97 8.58
CA CYS A 114 -1.40 -0.72 10.00
C CYS A 114 -2.56 -0.02 10.73
N ASN A 115 -3.19 0.98 10.11
CA ASN A 115 -4.32 1.71 10.70
C ASN A 115 -5.56 0.81 10.85
N ILE A 116 -5.87 -0.02 9.84
CA ILE A 116 -6.98 -0.99 9.91
C ILE A 116 -6.74 -1.99 11.04
N ILE A 117 -5.51 -2.52 11.18
CA ILE A 117 -5.16 -3.47 12.25
C ILE A 117 -5.33 -2.79 13.62
N ILE A 118 -4.85 -1.55 13.81
CA ILE A 118 -5.06 -0.82 15.08
C ILE A 118 -6.55 -0.66 15.41
N GLN A 119 -7.40 -0.38 14.42
CA GLN A 119 -8.85 -0.19 14.61
C GLN A 119 -9.62 -1.48 14.95
N VAL A 120 -9.08 -2.66 14.67
CA VAL A 120 -9.76 -3.95 14.90
C VAL A 120 -9.45 -4.55 16.28
N ASN A 121 -8.66 -3.86 17.12
CA ASN A 121 -8.30 -4.29 18.48
C ASN A 121 -7.63 -5.69 18.53
N PHE A 122 -6.71 -5.96 17.60
CA PHE A 122 -5.86 -7.16 17.62
C PHE A 122 -4.99 -7.26 18.90
N SER A 123 -4.31 -8.40 19.10
CA SER A 123 -3.55 -8.69 20.32
C SER A 123 -2.59 -7.58 20.78
N LYS A 124 -2.43 -7.40 22.11
CA LYS A 124 -1.61 -6.33 22.73
C LYS A 124 -0.17 -6.29 22.22
N GLY A 125 0.40 -7.43 21.85
CA GLY A 125 1.74 -7.52 21.24
C GLY A 125 1.81 -6.87 19.86
N VAL A 126 0.83 -7.17 18.99
CA VAL A 126 0.72 -6.57 17.66
C VAL A 126 0.51 -5.05 17.77
N GLN A 127 -0.38 -4.59 18.64
CA GLN A 127 -0.60 -3.16 18.88
C GLN A 127 0.67 -2.41 19.33
N ARG A 128 1.56 -3.05 20.10
CA ARG A 128 2.84 -2.46 20.53
C ARG A 128 3.86 -2.35 19.38
N VAL A 129 3.85 -3.27 18.42
CA VAL A 129 4.81 -3.32 17.31
C VAL A 129 4.40 -2.40 16.15
N LEU A 130 3.11 -2.25 15.85
CA LEU A 130 2.62 -1.47 14.71
C LEU A 130 3.11 -0.01 14.63
N PRO A 131 3.19 0.78 15.73
CA PRO A 131 3.74 2.13 15.68
C PRO A 131 5.18 2.16 15.13
N TRP A 132 6.03 1.24 15.58
CA TRP A 132 7.42 1.11 15.10
C TRP A 132 7.47 0.73 13.63
N VAL A 133 6.62 -0.20 13.18
CA VAL A 133 6.55 -0.57 11.75
C VAL A 133 6.07 0.60 10.89
N ARG A 134 5.13 1.43 11.38
CA ARG A 134 4.72 2.67 10.68
C ARG A 134 5.88 3.66 10.53
N TYR A 135 6.68 3.89 11.57
CA TYR A 135 7.87 4.74 11.48
C TYR A 135 8.92 4.17 10.51
N LEU A 136 9.16 2.85 10.56
CA LEU A 136 10.05 2.15 9.62
C LEU A 136 9.59 2.34 8.16
N ILE A 137 8.29 2.19 7.88
CA ILE A 137 7.73 2.38 6.53
C ILE A 137 7.91 3.82 6.05
N VAL A 138 7.70 4.82 6.92
CA VAL A 138 7.94 6.24 6.57
C VAL A 138 9.43 6.50 6.30
N PHE A 139 10.32 5.95 7.11
CA PHE A 139 11.77 6.02 6.90
C PHE A 139 12.18 5.38 5.57
N LEU A 140 11.68 4.18 5.26
CA LEU A 140 11.94 3.47 4.00
C LEU A 140 11.51 4.29 2.78
N ASN A 141 10.37 4.99 2.84
CA ASN A 141 9.92 5.90 1.79
C ASN A 141 10.91 7.06 1.56
N ILE A 142 11.37 7.70 2.63
CA ILE A 142 12.31 8.83 2.54
C ILE A 142 13.65 8.35 1.96
N ALA A 143 14.17 7.23 2.47
CA ALA A 143 15.39 6.60 1.99
C ALA A 143 15.30 6.17 0.50
N LEU A 144 14.12 5.75 0.03
CA LEU A 144 13.88 5.34 -1.35
C LEU A 144 14.13 6.50 -2.32
N PHE A 145 13.50 7.66 -2.06
CA PHE A 145 13.65 8.84 -2.91
C PHE A 145 15.06 9.44 -2.82
N ILE A 146 15.67 9.50 -1.62
CA ILE A 146 17.06 9.94 -1.46
C ILE A 146 18.00 9.03 -2.27
N GLY A 147 17.84 7.70 -2.17
CA GLY A 147 18.64 6.73 -2.93
C GLY A 147 18.50 6.91 -4.44
N PHE A 148 17.28 7.12 -4.95
CA PHE A 148 17.07 7.38 -6.38
C PHE A 148 17.60 8.74 -6.85
N ILE A 149 17.49 9.80 -6.05
CA ILE A 149 18.07 11.12 -6.35
C ILE A 149 19.60 11.00 -6.48
N ILE A 150 20.25 10.35 -5.51
CA ILE A 150 21.69 10.10 -5.54
C ILE A 150 22.06 9.23 -6.75
N GLY A 151 21.35 8.12 -6.98
CA GLY A 151 21.61 7.19 -8.07
C GLY A 151 21.49 7.80 -9.47
N VAL A 152 20.51 8.71 -9.67
CA VAL A 152 20.38 9.51 -10.90
C VAL A 152 21.50 10.55 -11.00
N ALA A 153 21.84 11.25 -9.92
CA ALA A 153 22.86 12.29 -9.91
C ALA A 153 24.28 11.76 -10.21
N ILE A 154 24.62 10.57 -9.70
CA ILE A 154 25.93 9.92 -9.95
C ILE A 154 25.92 8.97 -11.16
N TYR A 155 24.76 8.79 -11.82
CA TYR A 155 24.56 7.86 -12.93
C TYR A 155 25.04 6.42 -12.62
N TRP A 156 24.57 5.85 -11.49
CA TRP A 156 25.03 4.53 -11.04
C TRP A 156 24.64 3.37 -11.98
N ASP A 157 25.35 2.25 -11.87
CA ASP A 157 25.13 1.08 -12.74
C ASP A 157 23.69 0.54 -12.62
N TRP A 158 23.14 0.08 -13.75
CA TRP A 158 21.80 -0.54 -13.83
C TRP A 158 21.68 -1.76 -12.90
N ARG A 159 22.78 -2.47 -12.61
CA ARG A 159 22.84 -3.54 -11.60
C ARG A 159 22.59 -3.03 -10.19
N ALA A 160 23.21 -1.91 -9.81
CA ALA A 160 22.98 -1.28 -8.50
C ALA A 160 21.53 -0.84 -8.37
N THR A 161 20.98 -0.25 -9.44
CA THR A 161 19.55 0.11 -9.53
C THR A 161 18.64 -1.10 -9.33
N ASN A 162 18.89 -2.20 -10.04
CA ASN A 162 18.05 -3.41 -9.93
C ASN A 162 18.16 -4.07 -8.55
N ILE A 163 19.36 -4.14 -7.97
CA ILE A 163 19.57 -4.67 -6.60
C ILE A 163 18.82 -3.79 -5.59
N TRP A 164 18.92 -2.46 -5.69
CA TRP A 164 18.20 -1.52 -4.83
C TRP A 164 16.68 -1.73 -4.90
N ILE A 165 16.11 -1.81 -6.11
CA ILE A 165 14.69 -2.09 -6.32
C ILE A 165 14.31 -3.46 -5.75
N ALA A 166 15.10 -4.51 -6.03
CA ALA A 166 14.82 -5.87 -5.57
C ALA A 166 14.81 -5.99 -4.04
N VAL A 167 15.73 -5.29 -3.35
CA VAL A 167 15.74 -5.20 -1.88
C VAL A 167 14.46 -4.54 -1.36
N TYR A 168 14.03 -3.42 -1.95
CA TYR A 168 12.79 -2.76 -1.55
C TYR A 168 11.55 -3.64 -1.74
N VAL A 169 11.38 -4.26 -2.92
CA VAL A 169 10.24 -5.14 -3.20
C VAL A 169 10.27 -6.40 -2.33
N ALA A 170 11.46 -6.91 -1.95
CA ALA A 170 11.59 -8.01 -1.01
C ALA A 170 11.16 -7.61 0.42
N ILE A 171 11.55 -6.42 0.90
CA ILE A 171 11.10 -5.87 2.20
C ILE A 171 9.56 -5.72 2.20
N GLU A 172 8.99 -5.18 1.12
CA GLU A 172 7.54 -5.05 0.97
C GLU A 172 6.83 -6.41 1.02
N ALA A 173 7.32 -7.40 0.27
CA ALA A 173 6.75 -8.75 0.28
C ALA A 173 6.78 -9.39 1.68
N VAL A 174 7.88 -9.20 2.44
CA VAL A 174 8.00 -9.68 3.83
C VAL A 174 7.04 -8.94 4.76
N LEU A 175 6.88 -7.62 4.62
CA LEU A 175 5.92 -6.83 5.43
C LEU A 175 4.47 -7.23 5.14
N PHE A 176 4.08 -7.35 3.87
CA PHE A 176 2.74 -7.82 3.49
C PHE A 176 2.48 -9.26 3.95
N PHE A 177 3.45 -10.16 3.81
CA PHE A 177 3.32 -11.53 4.31
C PHE A 177 3.15 -11.55 5.84
N SER A 178 3.96 -10.78 6.57
CA SER A 178 3.90 -10.70 8.03
C SER A 178 2.56 -10.15 8.53
N PHE A 179 2.05 -9.08 7.91
CA PHE A 179 0.71 -8.54 8.23
C PHE A 179 -0.40 -9.50 7.82
N GLY A 180 -0.34 -10.09 6.63
CA GLY A 180 -1.33 -11.06 6.16
C GLY A 180 -1.41 -12.28 7.06
N TYR A 181 -0.27 -12.82 7.49
CA TYR A 181 -0.17 -13.92 8.45
C TYR A 181 -0.71 -13.54 9.84
N THR A 182 -0.34 -12.36 10.35
CA THR A 182 -0.82 -11.87 11.65
C THR A 182 -2.35 -11.70 11.65
N ILE A 183 -2.90 -11.07 10.61
CA ILE A 183 -4.35 -10.91 10.42
C ILE A 183 -5.01 -12.30 10.33
N TRP A 184 -4.46 -13.22 9.52
CA TRP A 184 -5.03 -14.56 9.33
C TRP A 184 -5.02 -15.40 10.61
N LYS A 185 -3.95 -15.31 11.42
CA LYS A 185 -3.85 -16.02 12.70
C LYS A 185 -4.90 -15.53 13.68
N ASP A 186 -4.86 -14.25 14.06
CA ASP A 186 -5.77 -13.69 15.05
C ASP A 186 -7.25 -13.80 14.56
N TYR A 187 -7.48 -13.77 13.23
CA TYR A 187 -8.78 -14.06 12.62
C TYR A 187 -9.25 -15.51 12.79
N LYS A 188 -8.36 -16.50 12.62
CA LYS A 188 -8.65 -17.92 12.85
C LYS A 188 -9.02 -18.16 14.31
N ASP A 189 -8.33 -17.49 15.23
CA ASP A 189 -8.58 -17.60 16.67
C ASP A 189 -9.95 -17.00 17.04
N ILE A 190 -10.30 -15.81 16.53
CA ILE A 190 -11.63 -15.19 16.74
C ILE A 190 -12.77 -16.01 16.08
N GLY A 191 -12.54 -16.54 14.88
CA GLY A 191 -13.53 -17.30 14.11
C GLY A 191 -14.04 -18.55 14.83
N ASN A 192 -13.21 -19.15 15.70
CA ASN A 192 -13.60 -20.30 16.52
C ASN A 192 -14.45 -19.92 17.74
N ILE A 193 -14.47 -18.64 18.15
CA ILE A 193 -15.09 -18.17 19.40
C ILE A 193 -16.45 -17.49 19.14
N SER A 194 -16.61 -16.76 18.02
CA SER A 194 -17.70 -15.77 17.87
C SER A 194 -18.82 -16.13 16.88
N ALA A 195 -19.11 -17.42 16.68
CA ALA A 195 -19.93 -17.92 15.55
C ALA A 195 -21.38 -17.40 15.47
N ASN A 196 -21.96 -16.85 16.54
CA ASN A 196 -23.42 -16.60 16.64
C ASN A 196 -23.86 -15.13 16.45
N GLY A 197 -22.99 -14.22 15.99
CA GLY A 197 -23.31 -12.78 15.87
C GLY A 197 -23.33 -12.23 14.43
N LYS A 198 -24.41 -11.53 14.03
CA LYS A 198 -24.47 -10.81 12.72
C LYS A 198 -23.32 -9.81 12.51
N MET A 199 -22.84 -9.18 13.58
CA MET A 199 -21.65 -8.29 13.55
C MET A 199 -20.35 -9.07 13.26
N ALA A 200 -20.20 -10.27 13.82
CA ALA A 200 -19.05 -11.13 13.54
C ALA A 200 -19.05 -11.58 12.07
N GLU A 201 -20.21 -11.91 11.50
CA GLU A 201 -20.33 -12.27 10.08
C GLU A 201 -19.93 -11.12 9.12
N GLN A 202 -20.29 -9.87 9.44
CA GLN A 202 -19.88 -8.70 8.65
C GLN A 202 -18.36 -8.47 8.72
N THR A 203 -17.78 -8.57 9.92
CA THR A 203 -16.32 -8.53 10.11
C THR A 203 -15.64 -9.68 9.36
N TYR A 204 -16.22 -10.89 9.41
CA TYR A 204 -15.74 -12.07 8.70
C TYR A 204 -15.64 -11.83 7.19
N LYS A 205 -16.70 -11.29 6.57
CA LYS A 205 -16.71 -10.94 5.14
C LYS A 205 -15.68 -9.85 4.79
N LYS A 206 -15.51 -8.83 5.65
CA LYS A 206 -14.51 -7.76 5.45
C LYS A 206 -13.08 -8.29 5.52
N VAL A 207 -12.72 -9.04 6.57
CA VAL A 207 -11.36 -9.60 6.72
C VAL A 207 -11.06 -10.60 5.60
N LYS A 208 -11.99 -11.49 5.24
CA LYS A 208 -11.80 -12.41 4.11
C LYS A 208 -11.52 -11.69 2.79
N LYS A 209 -12.20 -10.56 2.53
CA LYS A 209 -11.93 -9.70 1.35
C LYS A 209 -10.52 -9.11 1.44
N ILE A 210 -10.14 -8.54 2.58
CA ILE A 210 -8.79 -7.98 2.83
C ILE A 210 -7.71 -9.05 2.62
N THR A 211 -7.84 -10.24 3.23
CA THR A 211 -6.88 -11.35 3.07
C THR A 211 -6.70 -11.75 1.60
N LYS A 212 -7.79 -11.83 0.83
CA LYS A 212 -7.71 -12.11 -0.62
C LYS A 212 -6.95 -11.02 -1.38
N LEU A 213 -7.09 -9.76 -0.99
CA LEU A 213 -6.36 -8.63 -1.58
C LEU A 213 -4.86 -8.69 -1.26
N SER A 214 -4.46 -9.02 -0.01
CA SER A 214 -3.04 -9.23 0.31
C SER A 214 -2.39 -10.33 -0.52
N VAL A 215 -3.11 -11.42 -0.84
CA VAL A 215 -2.52 -12.50 -1.65
C VAL A 215 -2.16 -12.00 -3.06
N TYR A 216 -3.04 -11.23 -3.71
CA TYR A 216 -2.72 -10.63 -5.02
C TYR A 216 -1.55 -9.63 -4.91
N ALA A 217 -1.49 -8.86 -3.83
CA ALA A 217 -0.40 -7.92 -3.57
C ALA A 217 0.95 -8.65 -3.44
N ILE A 218 1.03 -9.62 -2.53
CA ILE A 218 2.23 -10.45 -2.28
C ILE A 218 2.68 -11.15 -3.57
N VAL A 219 1.78 -11.82 -4.28
CA VAL A 219 2.12 -12.56 -5.51
C VAL A 219 2.64 -11.62 -6.60
N SER A 220 1.99 -10.48 -6.84
CA SER A 220 2.47 -9.53 -7.87
C SER A 220 3.83 -8.93 -7.53
N SER A 221 4.09 -8.65 -6.26
CA SER A 221 5.39 -8.14 -5.78
C SER A 221 6.51 -9.16 -5.92
N ILE A 222 6.26 -10.42 -5.51
CA ILE A 222 7.20 -11.53 -5.66
C ILE A 222 7.53 -11.74 -7.14
N LEU A 223 6.55 -11.69 -8.04
CA LEU A 223 6.78 -11.80 -9.49
C LEU A 223 7.69 -10.67 -10.00
N VAL A 224 7.43 -9.41 -9.62
CA VAL A 224 8.29 -8.26 -10.00
C VAL A 224 9.72 -8.46 -9.50
N ALA A 225 9.90 -8.84 -8.22
CA ALA A 225 11.23 -9.11 -7.66
C ALA A 225 11.96 -10.24 -8.39
N ILE A 226 11.28 -11.36 -8.67
CA ILE A 226 11.85 -12.51 -9.40
C ILE A 226 12.30 -12.10 -10.80
N PHE A 227 11.46 -11.40 -11.59
CA PHE A 227 11.86 -11.02 -12.95
C PHE A 227 12.95 -9.95 -12.99
N LEU A 228 12.99 -9.01 -12.04
CA LEU A 228 14.11 -8.07 -11.90
C LEU A 228 15.42 -8.77 -11.53
N TRP A 229 15.36 -9.75 -10.63
CA TRP A 229 16.53 -10.54 -10.23
C TRP A 229 17.05 -11.38 -11.40
N ILE A 230 16.15 -12.11 -12.07
CA ILE A 230 16.45 -12.91 -13.27
C ILE A 230 17.08 -12.01 -14.36
N GLY A 231 16.48 -10.87 -14.66
CA GLY A 231 17.00 -9.92 -15.65
C GLY A 231 18.36 -9.31 -15.30
N SER A 232 18.74 -9.29 -14.02
CA SER A 232 20.07 -8.85 -13.57
C SER A 232 21.16 -9.88 -13.82
N MET A 233 20.78 -11.16 -13.90
CA MET A 233 21.70 -12.28 -14.15
C MET A 233 21.68 -12.78 -15.60
N TRP A 234 20.59 -12.52 -16.34
CA TRP A 234 20.38 -13.04 -17.70
C TRP A 234 21.23 -12.30 -18.74
N LYS A 235 22.14 -13.01 -19.41
CA LYS A 235 22.86 -12.51 -20.59
C LYS A 235 22.03 -12.79 -21.85
N PHE A 236 21.31 -11.77 -22.35
CA PHE A 236 20.47 -11.91 -23.54
C PHE A 236 21.31 -12.23 -24.78
N LYS A 237 20.96 -13.29 -25.52
CA LYS A 237 21.69 -13.74 -26.71
C LYS A 237 21.15 -13.15 -28.02
N SER A 238 19.91 -12.67 -28.03
CA SER A 238 19.27 -12.05 -29.19
C SER A 238 18.33 -10.92 -28.77
N ASP A 239 18.05 -9.98 -29.68
CA ASP A 239 17.20 -8.83 -29.39
C ASP A 239 15.72 -9.24 -29.19
N SER A 240 15.27 -10.34 -29.81
CA SER A 240 13.96 -10.94 -29.51
C SER A 240 13.83 -11.35 -28.04
N GLN A 241 14.91 -11.86 -27.41
CA GLN A 241 14.91 -12.16 -25.96
C GLN A 241 14.85 -10.89 -25.11
N LYS A 242 15.50 -9.80 -25.54
CA LYS A 242 15.43 -8.49 -24.87
C LYS A 242 14.02 -7.90 -24.92
N VAL A 243 13.38 -7.95 -26.09
CA VAL A 243 11.99 -7.50 -26.26
C VAL A 243 11.05 -8.35 -25.41
N LEU A 244 11.16 -9.67 -25.46
CA LEU A 244 10.35 -10.58 -24.64
C LEU A 244 10.51 -10.28 -23.13
N TYR A 245 11.75 -10.08 -22.67
CA TYR A 245 12.03 -9.71 -21.28
C TYR A 245 11.39 -8.36 -20.90
N LEU A 246 11.47 -7.34 -21.77
CA LEU A 246 10.83 -6.05 -21.55
C LEU A 246 9.30 -6.18 -21.41
N PHE A 247 8.66 -6.99 -22.25
CA PHE A 247 7.23 -7.32 -22.10
C PHE A 247 6.95 -7.99 -20.75
N ILE A 248 7.66 -9.04 -20.37
CA ILE A 248 7.45 -9.75 -19.09
C ILE A 248 7.65 -8.81 -17.90
N GLN A 249 8.72 -8.01 -17.90
CA GLN A 249 9.07 -7.08 -16.83
C GLN A 249 8.00 -5.97 -16.67
N ARG A 250 7.52 -5.37 -17.77
CA ARG A 250 6.46 -4.35 -17.69
C ARG A 250 5.10 -4.97 -17.37
N PHE A 251 4.78 -6.15 -17.88
CA PHE A 251 3.52 -6.84 -17.56
C PHE A 251 3.40 -7.13 -16.05
N THR A 252 4.48 -7.60 -15.41
CA THR A 252 4.46 -7.82 -13.95
C THR A 252 4.34 -6.52 -13.16
N LEU A 253 4.94 -5.42 -13.63
CA LEU A 253 4.74 -4.10 -13.04
C LEU A 253 3.29 -3.59 -13.19
N ILE A 254 2.65 -3.82 -14.33
CA ILE A 254 1.23 -3.53 -14.54
C ILE A 254 0.35 -4.36 -13.59
N LEU A 255 0.62 -5.66 -13.43
CA LEU A 255 -0.08 -6.49 -12.44
C LEU A 255 0.07 -5.93 -11.02
N MET A 256 1.26 -5.46 -10.65
CA MET A 256 1.52 -4.85 -9.34
C MET A 256 0.70 -3.56 -9.16
N MET A 257 0.71 -2.64 -10.14
CA MET A 257 -0.11 -1.41 -10.10
C MET A 257 -1.62 -1.68 -10.10
N VAL A 258 -2.09 -2.69 -10.84
CA VAL A 258 -3.49 -3.14 -10.80
C VAL A 258 -3.83 -3.68 -9.41
N SER A 259 -2.94 -4.48 -8.78
CA SER A 259 -3.13 -4.94 -7.40
C SER A 259 -3.30 -3.76 -6.41
N MET A 260 -2.55 -2.66 -6.61
CA MET A 260 -2.69 -1.43 -5.82
C MET A 260 -4.06 -0.79 -6.00
N LEU A 261 -4.51 -0.62 -7.24
CA LEU A 261 -5.86 -0.10 -7.52
C LEU A 261 -6.93 -0.97 -6.85
N VAL A 262 -6.84 -2.30 -6.91
CA VAL A 262 -7.83 -3.16 -6.25
C VAL A 262 -7.73 -3.02 -4.72
N CYS A 263 -6.53 -3.01 -4.13
CA CYS A 263 -6.32 -2.81 -2.68
C CYS A 263 -6.79 -1.44 -2.16
N LEU A 264 -6.66 -0.39 -2.97
CA LEU A 264 -7.09 0.99 -2.70
C LEU A 264 -8.54 1.24 -3.13
N THR A 265 -9.29 0.20 -3.48
CA THR A 265 -10.74 0.32 -3.66
C THR A 265 -11.35 0.49 -2.29
N LEU A 266 -11.72 1.74 -1.98
CA LEU A 266 -12.57 2.06 -0.83
C LEU A 266 -13.72 1.05 -0.79
N PRO A 267 -14.12 0.55 0.40
CA PRO A 267 -15.50 0.15 0.55
C PRO A 267 -16.33 1.34 0.06
N SER A 268 -17.15 1.15 -0.97
CA SER A 268 -18.31 2.01 -1.11
C SER A 268 -18.97 2.00 0.26
N ASP A 269 -19.30 3.17 0.80
CA ASP A 269 -20.36 3.22 1.79
C ASP A 269 -21.61 2.76 1.03
N ASP A 270 -21.86 1.44 1.06
CA ASP A 270 -23.13 0.89 0.62
C ASP A 270 -24.18 1.75 1.34
N PRO A 271 -25.07 2.44 0.61
CA PRO A 271 -26.07 3.26 1.26
C PRO A 271 -26.87 2.31 2.13
N VAL A 272 -26.65 2.41 3.45
CA VAL A 272 -27.43 1.71 4.45
C VAL A 272 -28.87 2.05 4.08
N ALA A 273 -29.63 1.02 3.72
CA ALA A 273 -30.96 1.21 3.17
C ALA A 273 -31.72 2.17 4.09
N ASN A 274 -32.39 3.16 3.50
CA ASN A 274 -33.20 4.14 4.23
C ASN A 274 -34.45 3.44 4.81
N ASP A 275 -34.26 2.54 5.77
CA ASP A 275 -35.28 2.15 6.73
C ASP A 275 -35.53 3.40 7.58
N GLY A 276 -36.60 4.11 7.24
CA GLY A 276 -36.86 5.51 7.61
C GLY A 276 -37.13 5.73 9.10
N SER A 277 -36.08 5.65 9.92
CA SER A 277 -36.12 5.99 11.34
C SER A 277 -35.48 7.37 11.56
N PRO A 278 -36.26 8.43 11.81
CA PRO A 278 -35.71 9.76 12.07
C PRO A 278 -35.09 9.80 13.47
N SER A 279 -33.75 9.88 13.57
CA SER A 279 -33.09 10.18 14.86
C SER A 279 -31.75 10.93 14.66
N PRO A 280 -31.28 11.66 15.68
CA PRO A 280 -30.48 12.86 15.44
C PRO A 280 -28.95 12.65 15.40
N THR A 281 -28.30 13.74 14.96
CA THR A 281 -26.89 14.14 15.15
C THR A 281 -26.08 13.37 16.20
N GLY A 282 -24.95 12.78 15.80
CA GLY A 282 -23.91 12.30 16.72
C GLY A 282 -22.97 11.24 16.13
N SER A 283 -21.80 11.67 15.62
CA SER A 283 -20.79 10.80 14.97
C SER A 283 -19.94 9.93 15.92
N SER A 284 -20.36 9.72 17.17
CA SER A 284 -19.60 8.97 18.18
C SER A 284 -19.93 7.47 18.26
N LYS A 285 -21.11 7.03 17.80
CA LYS A 285 -21.69 5.70 18.09
C LYS A 285 -20.83 4.49 17.70
N PHE A 286 -19.95 4.59 16.69
CA PHE A 286 -19.09 3.47 16.29
C PHE A 286 -17.99 3.17 17.33
N ASN A 287 -17.41 4.20 17.93
CA ASN A 287 -16.32 4.05 18.90
C ASN A 287 -16.84 3.50 20.25
N THR A 288 -18.03 3.95 20.67
CA THR A 288 -18.68 3.43 21.90
C THR A 288 -19.02 1.95 21.77
N LYS A 289 -19.65 1.52 20.65
CA LYS A 289 -20.01 0.11 20.43
C LYS A 289 -18.81 -0.86 20.31
N MET A 290 -17.62 -0.38 19.95
CA MET A 290 -16.40 -1.19 20.02
C MET A 290 -15.79 -1.23 21.43
N LYS A 291 -16.01 -0.20 22.25
CA LYS A 291 -15.57 -0.20 23.66
C LYS A 291 -16.37 -1.21 24.50
N ASP A 292 -17.68 -1.31 24.30
CA ASP A 292 -18.53 -2.27 25.01
C ASP A 292 -18.28 -3.73 24.61
N LEU A 293 -17.57 -3.97 23.49
CA LEU A 293 -17.11 -5.30 23.06
C LEU A 293 -15.68 -5.61 23.51
N ALA A 294 -14.98 -4.66 24.13
CA ALA A 294 -13.62 -4.84 24.63
C ALA A 294 -13.64 -5.41 26.06
N PHE A 295 -13.91 -6.71 26.16
CA PHE A 295 -13.65 -7.52 27.35
C PHE A 295 -14.33 -7.02 28.63
N SER A 296 -15.65 -7.18 28.71
CA SER A 296 -16.25 -7.64 29.98
C SER A 296 -15.78 -9.08 30.19
N LYS A 297 -14.51 -9.24 30.59
CA LYS A 297 -14.02 -10.47 31.18
C LYS A 297 -14.80 -10.63 32.47
N GLY A 298 -15.52 -11.74 32.61
CA GLY A 298 -16.07 -12.11 33.91
C GLY A 298 -14.91 -12.17 34.88
N ASP A 299 -14.90 -11.25 35.83
CA ASP A 299 -14.38 -11.57 37.14
C ASP A 299 -15.58 -12.28 37.79
N ASP A 300 -15.55 -13.62 37.73
CA ASP A 300 -16.49 -14.44 38.48
C ASP A 300 -16.22 -14.19 39.96
N ASP A 301 -17.28 -13.89 40.71
CA ASP A 301 -17.23 -13.68 42.16
C ASP A 301 -16.88 -15.01 42.85
N ASP A 302 -15.61 -15.19 43.24
CA ASP A 302 -15.23 -16.17 44.26
C ASP A 302 -15.36 -15.49 45.65
N ASP A 303 -16.52 -15.69 46.27
CA ASP A 303 -16.77 -15.38 47.67
C ASP A 303 -15.83 -16.18 48.60
N GLU A 304 -14.85 -15.52 49.23
CA GLU A 304 -14.25 -16.02 50.49
C GLU A 304 -14.57 -15.11 51.68
N GLU A 305 -15.66 -15.50 52.34
CA GLU A 305 -16.15 -15.04 53.64
C GLU A 305 -15.11 -15.21 54.76
N LYS A 306 -14.55 -14.10 55.29
CA LYS A 306 -14.00 -14.03 56.67
C LYS A 306 -14.28 -12.67 57.33
N GLY A 307 -15.08 -12.69 58.40
CA GLY A 307 -15.42 -11.50 59.18
C GLY A 307 -14.69 -11.40 60.52
N GLN A 308 -14.56 -10.15 61.01
CA GLN A 308 -14.48 -9.66 62.41
C GLN A 308 -14.48 -8.11 62.29
N VAL A 309 -15.39 -7.29 62.86
CA VAL A 309 -15.67 -7.02 64.30
C VAL A 309 -14.36 -6.52 64.98
N GLU A 310 -14.15 -5.34 65.59
CA GLU A 310 -14.91 -4.27 66.31
C GLU A 310 -14.11 -2.92 66.13
N GLU A 311 -14.56 -1.67 66.37
CA GLU A 311 -15.85 -0.96 66.46
C GLU A 311 -15.58 0.59 66.61
N ILE A 312 -16.62 1.42 66.77
CA ILE A 312 -16.66 2.82 67.30
C ILE A 312 -15.99 3.95 66.49
N GLY A 313 -16.77 5.01 66.18
CA GLY A 313 -16.24 6.29 65.69
C GLY A 313 -17.28 7.36 65.31
N GLN A 314 -18.16 7.77 66.23
CA GLN A 314 -19.12 8.87 65.98
C GLN A 314 -18.44 10.23 65.74
N SER A 315 -18.93 11.01 64.77
CA SER A 315 -19.20 12.44 64.99
C SER A 315 -20.20 13.01 63.96
N ASN A 316 -21.27 13.62 64.44
CA ASN A 316 -22.15 14.47 63.65
C ASN A 316 -21.46 15.82 63.33
N SER A 317 -21.78 16.43 62.18
CA SER A 317 -22.06 17.87 62.13
C SER A 317 -22.77 18.26 60.82
N SER A 318 -24.01 18.71 60.95
CA SER A 318 -24.82 19.33 59.90
C SER A 318 -24.61 20.86 59.87
N VAL A 319 -24.32 21.43 58.71
CA VAL A 319 -24.55 22.85 58.31
C VAL A 319 -24.74 22.81 56.80
N GLU A 320 -25.93 23.01 56.22
CA GLU A 320 -26.76 24.23 56.10
C GLU A 320 -26.27 25.24 55.05
N ASN A 321 -27.24 25.72 54.26
CA ASN A 321 -27.25 26.69 53.15
C ASN A 321 -26.07 27.67 52.96
N ILE A 322 -25.82 28.04 51.69
CA ILE A 322 -25.90 29.44 51.23
C ILE A 322 -26.19 29.49 49.72
N SER A 323 -27.22 30.26 49.36
CA SER A 323 -27.54 30.69 48.00
C SER A 323 -26.77 31.97 47.64
N GLY A 324 -26.21 32.06 46.43
CA GLY A 324 -25.52 33.27 45.96
C GLY A 324 -25.85 33.63 44.52
N GLN A 325 -26.78 34.58 44.33
CA GLN A 325 -26.87 35.35 43.08
C GLN A 325 -25.68 36.31 42.98
N SER A 326 -25.17 36.54 41.77
CA SER A 326 -24.71 37.88 41.39
C SER A 326 -24.81 38.06 39.88
N ASN A 327 -25.24 39.26 39.46
CA ASN A 327 -25.27 39.66 38.05
C ASN A 327 -23.89 40.20 37.64
N THR A 328 -23.51 39.99 36.37
CA THR A 328 -22.94 41.04 35.52
C THR A 328 -23.11 40.69 34.05
#